data_AF-A0A1Y5D4N0-F1
#
_entry.id   AF-A0A1Y5D4N0-F1
#
_cell.length_a   1.000
_cell.length_b   1.000
_cell.length_c   1.000
_cell.angle_alpha   90.00
_cell.angle_beta   90.00
_cell.angle_gamma   90.00
#
_symmetry.space_group_name_H-M   'P 1'
#
loop_
_entity.id
_entity.type
_entity.pdbx_description
1 polymer ?
#
loop_
_entity_poly.entity_id
_entity_poly.type
_entity_poly.pdbx_seq_one_letter_code
_entity_poly.pdbx_strand_id
1 'polypeptide(L)'
;MNKKTLANAFMALALSTSSSHLFAQANNLSATELVQATQPSQVTKNTTNSASKKLLMAKLSHLDFFTANFNQQVLSESGEVIEESTGKLAISKPNLANWQVLTPDELSIVSDGSSVWFYNPWIEQVSVYALSAAIARTPILLLTSKDETLWQQYRVEEINKLEQKSTSKADDQKSSQQTFVISAIDTNSQIKSLTLVFEAKKAGGEGQLSEFSFLDATGQLSRIRLSEFNDQQAPTPALFHFEVPQDTQIDDQR
;
A
#
# COMPACT_ATOMS: atom_id res chain seq x y z
N MET A 1 35.22 5.01 5.04
CA MET A 1 33.80 4.78 5.36
C MET A 1 33.22 3.98 4.20
N ASN A 2 32.90 2.69 4.42
CA ASN A 2 32.57 1.73 3.35
C ASN A 2 31.15 1.94 2.82
N LYS A 3 31.00 2.03 1.49
CA LYS A 3 29.73 2.20 0.73
C LYS A 3 28.86 0.92 0.68
N LYS A 4 28.81 0.12 1.76
CA LYS A 4 28.29 -1.26 1.75
C LYS A 4 26.94 -1.47 2.45
N THR A 5 26.25 -0.42 2.85
CA THR A 5 24.97 -0.56 3.53
C THR A 5 24.10 0.58 3.08
N LEU A 6 23.09 0.30 2.26
CA LEU A 6 21.90 1.10 1.95
C LEU A 6 21.31 0.50 0.67
N ALA A 7 20.78 -0.71 0.80
CA ALA A 7 19.84 -1.24 -0.17
C ALA A 7 18.68 -1.78 0.65
N ASN A 8 17.48 -1.41 0.24
CA ASN A 8 16.22 -2.11 0.50
C ASN A 8 15.38 -1.67 1.70
N ALA A 9 14.74 -0.51 1.63
CA ALA A 9 13.47 -0.34 2.35
C ALA A 9 12.36 -1.28 1.80
N PHE A 10 12.32 -1.54 0.48
CA PHE A 10 11.32 -2.43 -0.14
C PHE A 10 11.61 -3.92 0.04
N MET A 11 12.90 -4.33 -0.01
CA MET A 11 13.28 -5.74 0.14
C MET A 11 13.56 -6.14 1.60
N ALA A 12 13.77 -5.21 2.54
CA ALA A 12 13.84 -5.54 3.98
C ALA A 12 12.51 -6.14 4.47
N LEU A 13 11.38 -5.74 3.88
CA LEU A 13 10.08 -6.38 4.07
C LEU A 13 9.95 -7.75 3.40
N ALA A 14 10.81 -8.08 2.42
CA ALA A 14 10.76 -9.35 1.68
C ALA A 14 11.65 -10.46 2.29
N LEU A 15 12.78 -10.12 2.92
CA LEU A 15 13.82 -11.11 3.25
C LEU A 15 13.88 -11.58 4.72
N SER A 16 12.99 -11.16 5.62
CA SER A 16 13.10 -11.48 7.04
C SER A 16 12.14 -12.56 7.56
N THR A 17 12.06 -13.75 6.95
CA THR A 17 11.53 -14.94 7.67
C THR A 17 12.22 -16.22 7.21
N SER A 18 13.33 -16.55 7.87
CA SER A 18 13.86 -17.93 7.87
C SER A 18 14.37 -18.24 9.28
N SER A 19 13.50 -18.86 10.07
CA SER A 19 13.83 -19.78 11.18
C SER A 19 12.52 -20.35 11.73
N SER A 20 12.13 -21.51 11.24
CA SER A 20 11.11 -22.38 11.81
C SER A 20 11.66 -23.09 13.06
N HIS A 21 10.85 -23.22 14.12
CA HIS A 21 10.44 -24.50 14.75
C HIS A 21 10.11 -24.44 16.27
N LEU A 22 8.91 -24.99 16.59
CA LEU A 22 8.50 -25.75 17.80
C LEU A 22 8.28 -24.91 19.09
N PHE A 23 7.15 -24.98 19.82
CA PHE A 23 6.50 -26.15 20.42
C PHE A 23 4.99 -25.95 20.73
N ALA A 24 4.27 -27.08 20.92
CA ALA A 24 2.84 -27.20 21.19
C ALA A 24 2.49 -27.41 22.69
N GLN A 25 1.18 -27.32 22.98
CA GLN A 25 0.43 -27.76 24.19
C GLN A 25 0.51 -26.83 25.42
N ALA A 26 -0.53 -26.64 26.26
CA ALA A 26 -1.74 -27.40 26.49
C ALA A 26 -2.91 -26.49 26.94
N ASN A 27 -4.12 -26.85 26.53
CA ASN A 27 -5.37 -26.46 27.19
C ASN A 27 -5.49 -27.19 28.52
N ASN A 28 -5.87 -26.47 29.58
CA ASN A 28 -6.73 -26.96 30.65
C ASN A 28 -7.09 -25.79 31.57
N LEU A 29 -8.40 -25.53 31.71
CA LEU A 29 -9.06 -25.21 32.98
C LEU A 29 -10.57 -25.10 32.70
N SER A 30 -11.30 -26.12 33.16
CA SER A 30 -12.75 -26.08 33.31
C SER A 30 -13.14 -25.16 34.46
N ALA A 31 -14.23 -24.40 34.28
CA ALA A 31 -15.10 -23.98 35.37
C ALA A 31 -16.56 -24.02 34.89
N THR A 32 -17.32 -24.89 35.53
CA THR A 32 -18.77 -25.02 35.43
C THR A 32 -19.45 -24.06 36.41
N GLU A 33 -20.73 -23.76 36.14
CA GLU A 33 -21.78 -23.13 36.99
C GLU A 33 -22.13 -21.67 36.61
N LEU A 34 -23.21 -21.41 35.84
CA LEU A 34 -24.68 -21.53 36.08
C LEU A 34 -25.28 -20.29 36.82
N VAL A 35 -25.98 -19.41 36.08
CA VAL A 35 -27.44 -19.03 36.23
C VAL A 35 -27.56 -17.57 36.77
N GLN A 36 -28.36 -16.59 36.31
CA GLN A 36 -29.63 -16.51 35.57
C GLN A 36 -29.87 -15.10 34.95
N ALA A 37 -30.50 -15.07 33.77
CA ALA A 37 -31.48 -14.13 33.17
C ALA A 37 -31.45 -12.59 33.41
N THR A 38 -31.37 -11.80 32.31
CA THR A 38 -32.49 -10.96 31.78
C THR A 38 -32.15 -10.25 30.45
N GLN A 39 -33.07 -10.35 29.47
CA GLN A 39 -33.31 -9.58 28.23
C GLN A 39 -32.31 -9.58 27.04
N PRO A 40 -32.84 -9.60 25.79
CA PRO A 40 -32.04 -9.70 24.57
C PRO A 40 -31.45 -8.34 24.20
N SER A 41 -30.22 -8.09 24.63
CA SER A 41 -29.42 -7.06 23.97
C SER A 41 -28.95 -7.62 22.64
N GLN A 42 -29.66 -7.25 21.58
CA GLN A 42 -29.07 -7.22 20.24
C GLN A 42 -27.87 -6.27 20.27
N VAL A 43 -26.69 -6.80 20.56
CA VAL A 43 -25.44 -6.10 20.32
C VAL A 43 -24.91 -6.57 18.96
N THR A 44 -25.52 -5.92 17.96
CA THR A 44 -24.91 -5.47 16.71
C THR A 44 -23.77 -6.32 16.16
N LYS A 45 -24.10 -7.07 15.11
CA LYS A 45 -23.15 -7.57 14.11
C LYS A 45 -22.06 -6.52 13.82
N ASN A 46 -20.81 -6.94 13.95
CA ASN A 46 -19.62 -6.25 13.45
C ASN A 46 -19.72 -6.03 11.94
N THR A 47 -20.42 -4.99 11.48
CA THR A 47 -20.39 -4.57 10.08
C THR A 47 -20.82 -3.11 9.96
N THR A 48 -19.96 -2.17 10.31
CA THR A 48 -20.14 -0.78 9.86
C THR A 48 -18.94 -0.40 9.00
N ASN A 49 -19.08 -0.60 7.68
CA ASN A 49 -18.25 0.13 6.72
C ASN A 49 -18.42 1.62 7.03
N SER A 50 -17.37 2.27 7.55
CA SER A 50 -17.40 3.69 7.91
C SER A 50 -17.79 4.53 6.68
N ALA A 51 -18.39 5.70 6.90
CA ALA A 51 -18.72 6.62 5.82
C ALA A 51 -17.48 6.95 4.96
N SER A 52 -16.34 7.16 5.62
CA SER A 52 -15.04 7.40 4.96
C SER A 52 -14.59 6.21 4.10
N LYS A 53 -14.78 4.97 4.56
CA LYS A 53 -14.48 3.77 3.75
C LYS A 53 -15.30 3.72 2.48
N LYS A 54 -16.62 3.94 2.59
CA LYS A 54 -17.53 3.96 1.43
C LYS A 54 -17.15 5.08 0.45
N LEU A 55 -16.83 6.27 0.97
CA LEU A 55 -16.41 7.42 0.17
C LEU A 55 -15.12 7.14 -0.58
N LEU A 56 -14.10 6.59 0.10
CA LEU A 56 -12.84 6.22 -0.53
C LEU A 56 -13.05 5.15 -1.61
N MET A 57 -13.79 4.08 -1.30
CA MET A 57 -14.05 3.00 -2.26
C MET A 57 -14.84 3.50 -3.48
N ALA A 58 -15.78 4.42 -3.31
CA ALA A 58 -16.48 5.07 -4.42
C ALA A 58 -15.53 5.91 -5.27
N LYS A 59 -14.67 6.73 -4.65
CA LYS A 59 -13.64 7.49 -5.39
C LYS A 59 -12.71 6.58 -6.19
N LEU A 60 -12.25 5.49 -5.57
CA LEU A 60 -11.37 4.53 -6.23
C LEU A 60 -12.09 3.75 -7.34
N SER A 61 -13.41 3.54 -7.26
CA SER A 61 -14.14 2.78 -8.29
C SER A 61 -14.17 3.51 -9.65
N HIS A 62 -14.05 4.83 -9.65
CA HIS A 62 -13.92 5.66 -10.85
C HIS A 62 -12.51 5.65 -11.46
N LEU A 63 -11.51 5.15 -10.73
CA LEU A 63 -10.13 5.04 -11.19
C LEU A 63 -9.85 3.61 -11.68
N ASP A 64 -10.21 3.33 -12.93
CA ASP A 64 -9.96 2.03 -13.57
C ASP A 64 -8.49 1.82 -13.93
N PHE A 65 -7.78 2.88 -14.32
CA PHE A 65 -6.35 2.82 -14.60
C PHE A 65 -5.70 4.18 -14.36
N PHE A 66 -4.38 4.18 -14.16
CA PHE A 66 -3.57 5.38 -14.29
C PHE A 66 -2.11 5.02 -14.56
N THR A 67 -1.37 6.00 -15.07
CA THR A 67 0.09 6.01 -15.07
C THR A 67 0.61 7.27 -14.38
N ALA A 68 1.80 7.19 -13.78
CA ALA A 68 2.47 8.33 -13.18
C ALA A 68 3.97 8.07 -13.07
N ASN A 69 4.77 9.14 -13.08
CA ASN A 69 6.11 9.10 -12.52
C ASN A 69 6.01 9.29 -11.00
N PHE A 70 6.97 8.76 -10.25
CA PHE A 70 7.04 8.99 -8.81
C PHE A 70 8.42 9.43 -8.34
N ASN A 71 8.41 10.22 -7.27
CA ASN A 71 9.56 10.41 -6.38
C ASN A 71 9.18 9.86 -5.00
N GLN A 72 10.03 8.98 -4.49
CA GLN A 72 9.87 8.35 -3.20
C GLN A 72 10.94 8.84 -2.24
N GLN A 73 10.54 9.05 -0.99
CA GLN A 73 11.41 9.25 0.15
C GLN A 73 11.06 8.23 1.23
N VAL A 74 12.06 7.58 1.78
CA VAL A 74 11.93 6.75 2.97
C VAL A 74 12.43 7.56 4.15
N LEU A 75 11.58 7.70 5.17
CA LEU A 75 11.86 8.48 6.37
C LEU A 75 11.93 7.55 7.58
N SER A 76 12.91 7.77 8.46
CA SER A 76 12.97 7.13 9.77
C SER A 76 11.82 7.60 10.67
N GLU A 77 11.65 6.96 11.82
CA GLU A 77 10.69 7.38 12.85
C GLU A 77 10.94 8.82 13.34
N SER A 78 12.21 9.28 13.32
CA SER A 78 12.57 10.66 13.66
C SER A 78 12.32 11.68 12.53
N GLY A 79 11.90 11.21 11.35
CA GLY A 79 11.63 12.05 10.17
C GLY A 79 12.86 12.36 9.31
N GLU A 80 13.99 11.70 9.54
CA GLU A 80 15.19 11.83 8.70
C GLU A 80 14.99 11.05 7.39
N VAL A 81 15.34 11.64 6.25
CA VAL A 81 15.34 10.94 4.96
C VAL A 81 16.53 9.98 4.93
N ILE A 82 16.23 8.69 4.85
CA ILE A 82 17.24 7.61 4.82
C ILE A 82 17.46 7.07 3.41
N GLU A 83 16.48 7.20 2.51
CA GLU A 83 16.56 6.75 1.12
C GLU A 83 15.68 7.63 0.23
N GLU A 84 16.10 7.84 -1.02
CA GLU A 84 15.30 8.48 -2.05
C GLU A 84 15.35 7.66 -3.33
N SER A 85 14.23 7.54 -4.01
CA SER A 85 14.15 6.82 -5.28
C SER A 85 13.19 7.48 -6.26
N THR A 86 13.34 7.17 -7.54
CA THR A 86 12.42 7.63 -8.58
C THR A 86 12.02 6.49 -9.48
N GLY A 87 10.87 6.63 -10.13
CA GLY A 87 10.40 5.58 -11.01
C GLY A 87 9.06 5.86 -11.67
N LYS A 88 8.44 4.80 -12.15
CA LYS A 88 7.17 4.81 -12.87
C LYS A 88 6.19 3.84 -12.23
N LEU A 89 4.93 4.23 -12.23
CA LEU A 89 3.82 3.43 -11.75
C LEU A 89 2.76 3.36 -12.84
N ALA A 90 2.31 2.16 -13.16
CA ALA A 90 1.13 1.90 -13.96
C ALA A 90 0.19 0.97 -13.18
N ILE A 91 -1.09 1.31 -13.15
CA ILE A 91 -2.13 0.53 -12.50
C ILE A 91 -3.26 0.34 -13.49
N SER A 92 -3.80 -0.88 -13.56
CA SER A 92 -5.01 -1.16 -14.31
C SER A 92 -5.86 -2.17 -13.55
N LYS A 93 -7.13 -1.86 -13.35
CA LYS A 93 -8.06 -2.77 -12.70
C LYS A 93 -8.60 -3.81 -13.67
N PRO A 94 -8.94 -5.01 -13.18
CA PRO A 94 -8.61 -5.50 -11.83
C PRO A 94 -7.16 -5.99 -11.74
N ASN A 95 -6.54 -5.78 -10.58
CA ASN A 95 -5.34 -6.48 -10.11
C ASN A 95 -4.03 -6.29 -10.90
N LEU A 96 -3.97 -5.45 -11.94
CA LEU A 96 -2.74 -5.24 -12.71
C LEU A 96 -1.96 -4.05 -12.18
N ALA A 97 -0.65 -4.24 -12.03
CA ALA A 97 0.26 -3.22 -11.58
C ALA A 97 1.65 -3.38 -12.20
N ASN A 98 2.31 -2.27 -12.48
CA ASN A 98 3.73 -2.21 -12.77
C ASN A 98 4.31 -1.05 -11.99
N TRP A 99 5.13 -1.37 -10.99
CA TRP A 99 5.92 -0.41 -10.24
C TRP A 99 7.38 -0.65 -10.59
N GLN A 100 7.98 0.30 -11.30
CA GLN A 100 9.37 0.26 -11.71
C GLN A 100 10.15 1.36 -11.00
N VAL A 101 11.07 0.99 -10.11
CA VAL A 101 12.09 1.89 -9.58
C VAL A 101 13.20 1.99 -10.62
N LEU A 102 13.59 3.22 -10.97
CA LEU A 102 14.63 3.53 -11.97
C LEU A 102 15.94 3.98 -11.32
N THR A 103 15.86 4.67 -10.18
CA THR A 103 17.04 5.18 -9.46
C THR A 103 16.85 5.08 -7.95
N PRO A 104 17.93 4.91 -7.16
CA PRO A 104 19.31 4.66 -7.61
C PRO A 104 19.51 3.25 -8.13
N ASP A 105 18.81 2.27 -7.55
CA ASP A 105 18.89 0.87 -7.89
C ASP A 105 17.58 0.42 -8.53
N GLU A 106 17.68 -0.26 -9.66
CA GLU A 106 16.50 -0.73 -10.39
C GLU A 106 15.78 -1.84 -9.63
N LEU A 107 14.46 -1.76 -9.59
CA LEU A 107 13.59 -2.78 -9.03
C LEU A 107 12.28 -2.80 -9.82
N SER A 108 11.79 -3.98 -10.17
CA SER A 108 10.51 -4.13 -10.86
C SER A 108 9.54 -4.95 -10.02
N ILE A 109 8.33 -4.43 -9.83
CA ILE A 109 7.22 -5.14 -9.20
C ILE A 109 6.07 -5.17 -10.20
N VAL A 110 5.80 -6.34 -10.77
CA VAL A 110 4.77 -6.52 -11.80
C VAL A 110 3.70 -7.47 -11.30
N SER A 111 2.44 -7.04 -11.33
CA SER A 111 1.30 -7.91 -11.13
C SER A 111 0.57 -8.19 -12.44
N ASP A 112 0.41 -9.48 -12.74
CA ASP A 112 -0.33 -9.98 -13.90
C ASP A 112 -1.82 -10.23 -13.61
N GLY A 113 -2.27 -9.87 -12.41
CA GLY A 113 -3.65 -10.06 -11.95
C GLY A 113 -3.84 -11.27 -11.03
N SER A 114 -2.87 -12.19 -11.01
CA SER A 114 -2.87 -13.40 -10.17
C SER A 114 -1.61 -13.52 -9.32
N SER A 115 -0.45 -13.26 -9.94
CA SER A 115 0.87 -13.33 -9.35
C SER A 115 1.48 -11.93 -9.29
N VAL A 116 2.43 -11.75 -8.39
CA VAL A 116 3.24 -10.54 -8.27
C VAL A 116 4.70 -10.95 -8.30
N TRP A 117 5.41 -10.42 -9.30
CA TRP A 117 6.80 -10.69 -9.60
C TRP A 117 7.64 -9.53 -9.08
N PHE A 118 8.55 -9.83 -8.17
CA PHE A 118 9.54 -8.89 -7.64
C PHE A 118 10.88 -9.25 -8.28
N TYR A 119 11.43 -8.34 -9.09
CA TYR A 119 12.68 -8.56 -9.79
C TYR A 119 13.71 -7.50 -9.39
N ASN A 120 14.86 -7.98 -8.92
CA ASN A 120 16.04 -7.17 -8.69
C ASN A 120 17.13 -7.57 -9.71
N PRO A 121 17.43 -6.72 -10.72
CA PRO A 121 18.45 -7.00 -11.73
C PRO A 121 19.87 -7.04 -11.17
N TRP A 122 20.17 -6.35 -10.06
CA TRP A 122 21.52 -6.28 -9.52
C TRP A 122 22.00 -7.63 -8.93
N ILE A 123 21.09 -8.38 -8.32
CA ILE A 123 21.36 -9.74 -7.82
C ILE A 123 20.77 -10.83 -8.71
N GLU A 124 20.18 -10.48 -9.87
CA GLU A 124 19.57 -11.42 -10.80
C GLU A 124 18.58 -12.37 -10.10
N GLN A 125 17.70 -11.81 -9.25
CA GLN A 125 16.73 -12.58 -8.47
C GLN A 125 15.29 -12.15 -8.74
N VAL A 126 14.43 -13.15 -8.91
CA VAL A 126 12.98 -13.03 -8.97
C VAL A 126 12.35 -13.73 -7.78
N SER A 127 11.47 -13.03 -7.06
CA SER A 127 10.56 -13.64 -6.10
C SER A 127 9.12 -13.52 -6.59
N VAL A 128 8.33 -14.58 -6.47
CA VAL A 128 6.95 -14.64 -6.99
C VAL A 128 5.98 -14.95 -5.88
N TYR A 129 4.93 -14.14 -5.74
CA TYR A 129 3.88 -14.32 -4.72
C TYR A 129 2.50 -14.33 -5.34
N ALA A 130 1.54 -14.97 -4.66
CA ALA A 130 0.13 -14.79 -4.97
C ALA A 130 -0.28 -13.34 -4.64
N LEU A 131 -1.19 -12.75 -5.43
CA LEU A 131 -1.62 -11.35 -5.25
C LEU A 131 -2.06 -11.04 -3.81
N SER A 132 -2.83 -11.93 -3.19
CA SER A 132 -3.31 -11.76 -1.82
C SER A 132 -2.17 -11.64 -0.80
N ALA A 133 -1.13 -12.46 -0.94
CA ALA A 133 0.06 -12.40 -0.10
C ALA A 133 0.92 -11.15 -0.40
N ALA A 134 0.96 -10.72 -1.67
CA ALA A 134 1.72 -9.54 -2.09
C ALA A 134 1.13 -8.22 -1.57
N ILE A 135 -0.20 -8.11 -1.40
CA ILE A 135 -0.86 -6.91 -0.86
C ILE A 135 -0.31 -6.54 0.54
N ALA A 136 0.00 -7.53 1.37
CA ALA A 136 0.59 -7.30 2.69
C ALA A 136 1.97 -6.64 2.65
N ARG A 137 2.67 -6.74 1.50
CA ARG A 137 4.02 -6.19 1.28
C ARG A 137 3.99 -4.91 0.44
N THR A 138 3.07 -4.82 -0.51
CA THR A 138 2.92 -3.68 -1.43
C THR A 138 1.47 -3.17 -1.37
N PRO A 139 1.12 -2.35 -0.36
CA PRO A 139 -0.26 -1.96 -0.06
C PRO A 139 -0.98 -1.24 -1.20
N ILE A 140 -0.26 -0.58 -2.12
CA ILE A 140 -0.88 0.08 -3.27
C ILE A 140 -1.63 -0.92 -4.16
N LEU A 141 -1.28 -2.21 -4.11
CA LEU A 141 -1.99 -3.28 -4.82
C LEU A 141 -3.44 -3.44 -4.33
N LEU A 142 -3.74 -3.07 -3.08
CA LEU A 142 -5.12 -3.01 -2.59
C LEU A 142 -5.99 -2.12 -3.49
N LEU A 143 -5.42 -1.05 -4.05
CA LEU A 143 -6.15 -0.12 -4.91
C LEU A 143 -6.49 -0.71 -6.28
N THR A 144 -5.79 -1.77 -6.71
CA THR A 144 -6.04 -2.44 -8.00
C THR A 144 -7.20 -3.41 -7.95
N SER A 145 -7.57 -3.87 -6.75
CA SER A 145 -8.61 -4.87 -6.57
C SER A 145 -10.01 -4.28 -6.63
N LYS A 146 -10.93 -5.03 -7.24
CA LYS A 146 -12.39 -4.79 -7.18
C LYS A 146 -13.06 -5.65 -6.10
N ASP A 147 -12.30 -6.47 -5.37
CA ASP A 147 -12.80 -7.31 -4.30
C ASP A 147 -13.00 -6.51 -3.00
N GLU A 148 -14.26 -6.25 -2.66
CA GLU A 148 -14.64 -5.52 -1.45
C GLU A 148 -14.32 -6.28 -0.15
N THR A 149 -14.08 -7.59 -0.21
CA THR A 149 -13.79 -8.41 0.98
C THR A 149 -12.39 -8.11 1.53
N LEU A 150 -11.42 -7.79 0.68
CA LEU A 150 -10.07 -7.36 1.09
C LEU A 150 -10.11 -6.13 1.98
N TRP A 151 -11.06 -5.22 1.72
CA TRP A 151 -11.23 -4.01 2.50
C TRP A 151 -11.72 -4.28 3.93
N GLN A 152 -12.26 -5.46 4.24
CA GLN A 152 -12.69 -5.82 5.61
C GLN A 152 -11.53 -5.95 6.59
N GLN A 153 -10.30 -6.09 6.09
CA GLN A 153 -9.08 -6.16 6.91
C GLN A 153 -8.56 -4.77 7.34
N TYR A 154 -9.22 -3.70 6.87
CA TYR A 154 -8.74 -2.33 7.06
C TYR A 154 -9.83 -1.41 7.63
N ARG A 155 -9.39 -0.50 8.51
CA ARG A 155 -10.16 0.67 8.94
C ARG A 155 -9.79 1.85 8.05
N VAL A 156 -10.79 2.63 7.62
CA VAL A 156 -10.57 3.83 6.82
C VAL A 156 -11.11 5.05 7.55
N GLU A 157 -10.26 6.07 7.66
CA GLU A 157 -10.55 7.37 8.24
C GLU A 157 -10.22 8.46 7.21
N GLU A 158 -11.07 9.47 7.11
CA GLU A 158 -10.81 10.66 6.30
C GLU A 158 -10.25 11.76 7.21
N ILE A 159 -9.06 12.26 6.86
CA ILE A 159 -8.43 13.39 7.52
C ILE A 159 -8.57 14.59 6.59
N ASN A 160 -9.55 15.43 6.87
CA ASN A 160 -9.61 16.74 6.28
C ASN A 160 -8.59 17.61 7.00
N LYS A 161 -7.49 17.98 6.34
CA LYS A 161 -6.65 19.07 6.85
C LYS A 161 -7.52 20.33 6.82
N LEU A 162 -8.12 20.64 7.96
CA LEU A 162 -8.70 21.96 8.21
C LEU A 162 -7.63 22.99 7.86
N GLU A 163 -8.06 23.96 7.07
CA GLU A 163 -7.28 25.07 6.55
C GLU A 163 -6.12 25.43 7.48
N GLN A 164 -4.87 25.18 7.06
CA GLN A 164 -3.80 25.95 7.65
C GLN A 164 -4.08 27.40 7.29
N LYS A 165 -4.49 28.18 8.30
CA LYS A 165 -4.60 29.63 8.26
C LYS A 165 -3.18 30.17 8.07
N SER A 166 -2.69 30.08 6.84
CA SER A 166 -1.38 30.60 6.45
C SER A 166 -1.44 32.12 6.64
N THR A 167 -0.71 32.64 7.62
CA THR A 167 -0.56 34.08 7.85
C THR A 167 0.45 34.72 6.90
N SER A 168 0.70 34.11 5.74
CA SER A 168 1.70 34.58 4.78
C SER A 168 1.01 34.96 3.48
N LYS A 169 0.83 36.27 3.28
CA LYS A 169 0.44 36.85 1.99
C LYS A 169 1.57 36.62 0.97
N ALA A 170 1.48 35.57 0.17
CA ALA A 170 2.08 35.49 -1.17
C ALA A 170 1.58 34.19 -1.85
N ASP A 171 0.81 34.36 -2.92
CA ASP A 171 0.35 33.32 -3.86
C ASP A 171 -0.58 32.21 -3.31
N ASP A 172 -1.84 32.61 -3.04
CA ASP A 172 -2.95 31.72 -2.70
C ASP A 172 -3.40 30.87 -3.91
N GLN A 173 -2.79 29.71 -4.09
CA GLN A 173 -3.47 28.53 -4.63
C GLN A 173 -3.76 27.59 -3.44
N LYS A 174 -4.82 27.86 -2.68
CA LYS A 174 -5.37 26.90 -1.70
C LYS A 174 -5.83 25.65 -2.44
N SER A 175 -4.96 24.65 -2.59
CA SER A 175 -5.36 23.32 -3.05
C SER A 175 -6.13 22.64 -1.92
N SER A 176 -7.41 22.37 -2.14
CA SER A 176 -8.19 21.52 -1.23
C SER A 176 -7.67 20.08 -1.36
N GLN A 177 -6.91 19.63 -0.36
CA GLN A 177 -6.44 18.26 -0.23
C GLN A 177 -7.42 17.42 0.59
N GLN A 178 -7.74 16.23 0.11
CA GLN A 178 -8.51 15.22 0.82
C GLN A 178 -7.59 14.04 1.14
N THR A 179 -7.46 13.67 2.42
CA THR A 179 -6.56 12.59 2.85
C THR A 179 -7.36 11.44 3.43
N PHE A 180 -7.02 10.21 3.06
CA PHE A 180 -7.57 8.99 3.66
C PHE A 180 -6.45 8.17 4.27
N VAL A 181 -6.65 7.72 5.51
CA VAL A 181 -5.75 6.80 6.21
C VAL A 181 -6.42 5.44 6.30
N ILE A 182 -5.75 4.42 5.77
CA ILE A 182 -6.19 3.03 5.69
C ILE A 182 -5.30 2.23 6.63
N SER A 183 -5.80 1.91 7.82
CA SER A 183 -5.04 1.22 8.86
C SER A 183 -5.37 -0.26 8.87
N ALA A 184 -4.35 -1.12 8.94
CA ALA A 184 -4.55 -2.55 9.12
C ALA A 184 -5.23 -2.83 10.46
N ILE A 185 -6.23 -3.73 10.46
CA ILE A 185 -6.86 -4.20 11.71
C ILE A 185 -5.97 -5.22 12.42
N ASP A 186 -5.18 -6.00 11.65
CA ASP A 186 -4.22 -6.94 12.20
C ASP A 186 -3.05 -6.20 12.88
N THR A 187 -2.91 -6.42 14.18
CA THR A 187 -1.84 -5.85 15.00
C THR A 187 -0.45 -6.36 14.60
N ASN A 188 -0.37 -7.54 14.00
CA ASN A 188 0.89 -8.15 13.54
C ASN A 188 1.28 -7.73 12.12
N SER A 189 0.46 -6.90 11.46
CA SER A 189 0.75 -6.41 10.12
C SER A 189 2.09 -5.66 10.08
N GLN A 190 2.90 -5.99 9.08
CA GLN A 190 4.17 -5.30 8.82
C GLN A 190 3.94 -3.89 8.27
N ILE A 191 2.83 -3.68 7.57
CA ILE A 191 2.36 -2.35 7.19
C ILE A 191 1.25 -1.93 8.14
N LYS A 192 1.48 -0.87 8.91
CA LYS A 192 0.49 -0.33 9.85
C LYS A 192 -0.57 0.50 9.15
N SER A 193 -0.18 1.33 8.18
CA SER A 193 -1.13 2.12 7.41
C SER A 193 -0.68 2.45 6.00
N LEU A 194 -1.66 2.64 5.11
CA LEU A 194 -1.54 3.28 3.80
C LEU A 194 -2.31 4.61 3.87
N THR A 195 -1.65 5.71 3.53
CA THR A 195 -2.28 7.03 3.42
C THR A 195 -2.36 7.42 1.95
N LEU A 196 -3.51 7.94 1.53
CA LEU A 196 -3.76 8.45 0.18
C LEU A 196 -4.12 9.93 0.25
N VAL A 197 -3.46 10.74 -0.56
CA VAL A 197 -3.72 12.19 -0.67
C VAL A 197 -4.25 12.50 -2.06
N PHE A 198 -5.46 13.04 -2.10
CA PHE A 198 -6.11 13.49 -3.32
C PHE A 198 -6.10 15.01 -3.39
N GLU A 199 -5.65 15.56 -4.52
CA GLU A 199 -5.68 17.00 -4.81
C GLU A 199 -6.83 17.33 -5.76
N ALA A 200 -7.57 18.40 -5.47
CA ALA A 200 -8.66 18.83 -6.34
C ALA A 200 -8.17 19.16 -7.76
N LYS A 201 -8.85 18.63 -8.77
CA LYS A 201 -8.61 19.00 -10.17
C LYS A 201 -9.09 20.43 -10.41
N LYS A 202 -8.27 21.26 -11.06
CA LYS A 202 -8.61 22.66 -11.40
C LYS A 202 -9.92 22.83 -12.19
N ALA A 203 -10.36 21.78 -12.89
CA ALA A 203 -11.53 21.79 -13.76
C ALA A 203 -12.85 21.28 -13.10
N GLY A 204 -12.90 21.09 -11.77
CA GLY A 204 -14.14 20.72 -11.08
C GLY A 204 -14.54 19.24 -11.22
N GLY A 205 -13.61 18.33 -10.91
CA GLY A 205 -13.84 16.89 -10.89
C GLY A 205 -13.38 16.23 -9.58
N GLU A 206 -13.50 14.90 -9.49
CA GLU A 206 -12.95 14.17 -8.35
C GLU A 206 -11.45 14.42 -8.22
N GLY A 207 -10.99 14.63 -6.98
CA GLY A 207 -9.58 14.87 -6.69
C GLY A 207 -8.68 13.74 -7.22
N GLN A 208 -7.53 14.12 -7.77
CA GLN A 208 -6.52 13.24 -8.34
C GLN A 208 -5.59 12.71 -7.25
N LEU A 209 -5.23 11.42 -7.30
CA LEU A 209 -4.21 10.89 -6.42
C LEU A 209 -2.87 11.60 -6.68
N SER A 210 -2.32 12.23 -5.66
CA SER A 210 -1.12 13.08 -5.73
C SER A 210 0.03 12.52 -4.92
N GLU A 211 -0.27 11.87 -3.80
CA GLU A 211 0.69 11.25 -2.92
C GLU A 211 0.05 10.00 -2.30
N PHE A 212 0.87 8.99 -2.08
CA PHE A 212 0.54 7.95 -1.11
C PHE A 212 1.75 7.65 -0.24
N SER A 213 1.50 7.13 0.96
CA SER A 213 2.58 6.75 1.86
C SER A 213 2.20 5.52 2.67
N PHE A 214 3.19 4.72 3.04
CA PHE A 214 2.99 3.60 3.95
C PHE A 214 3.88 3.72 5.18
N LEU A 215 3.27 3.49 6.34
CA LEU A 215 3.94 3.39 7.63
C LEU A 215 4.09 1.91 7.97
N ASP A 216 5.31 1.47 8.19
CA ASP A 216 5.59 0.09 8.57
C ASP A 216 5.61 -0.11 10.10
N ALA A 217 5.77 -1.37 10.53
CA ALA A 217 5.82 -1.75 11.93
C ALA A 217 7.09 -1.30 12.67
N THR A 218 8.11 -0.86 11.95
CA THR A 218 9.36 -0.30 12.51
C THR A 218 9.27 1.21 12.74
N GLY A 219 8.18 1.85 12.29
CA GLY A 219 8.02 3.30 12.34
C GLY A 219 8.58 4.04 11.12
N GLN A 220 9.05 3.31 10.10
CA GLN A 220 9.54 3.89 8.87
C GLN A 220 8.37 4.31 7.97
N LEU A 221 8.46 5.51 7.42
CA LEU A 221 7.47 6.07 6.51
C LEU A 221 8.06 6.15 5.10
N SER A 222 7.51 5.38 4.17
CA SER A 222 7.80 5.60 2.75
C SER A 222 6.74 6.50 2.16
N ARG A 223 7.15 7.66 1.67
CA ARG A 223 6.30 8.66 1.02
C ARG A 223 6.57 8.67 -0.48
N ILE A 224 5.51 8.58 -1.28
CA ILE A 224 5.58 8.49 -2.74
C ILE A 224 4.72 9.60 -3.33
N ARG A 225 5.38 10.60 -3.93
CA ARG A 225 4.72 11.70 -4.64
C ARG A 225 4.62 11.38 -6.12
N LEU A 226 3.41 11.52 -6.65
CA LEU A 226 3.08 11.27 -8.05
C LEU A 226 3.20 12.55 -8.88
N SER A 227 3.71 12.39 -10.08
CA SER A 227 3.81 13.45 -11.10
C SER A 227 3.46 12.86 -12.47
N GLU A 228 3.13 13.72 -13.43
CA GLU A 228 2.69 13.26 -14.77
C GLU A 228 1.54 12.24 -14.72
N PHE A 229 0.63 12.41 -13.75
CA PHE A 229 -0.50 11.51 -13.57
C PHE A 229 -1.42 11.54 -14.79
N ASN A 230 -1.73 10.38 -15.35
CA ASN A 230 -2.59 10.21 -16.51
C ASN A 230 -3.59 9.07 -16.26
N ASP A 231 -4.86 9.43 -16.12
CA ASP A 231 -6.03 8.56 -16.04
C ASP A 231 -6.91 8.64 -17.30
N GLN A 232 -6.43 9.28 -18.36
CA GLN A 232 -7.17 9.49 -19.61
C GLN A 232 -6.81 8.45 -20.69
N GLN A 233 -5.59 7.91 -20.63
CA GLN A 233 -5.10 6.90 -21.57
C GLN A 233 -4.76 5.61 -20.82
N ALA A 234 -5.33 4.50 -21.28
CA ALA A 234 -5.05 3.19 -20.70
C ALA A 234 -3.58 2.79 -20.95
N PRO A 235 -2.89 2.24 -19.93
CA PRO A 235 -1.54 1.70 -20.09
C PRO A 235 -1.53 0.53 -21.06
N THR A 236 -0.41 0.33 -21.75
CA THR A 236 -0.26 -0.80 -22.68
C THR A 236 -0.27 -2.13 -21.91
N PRO A 237 -0.99 -3.18 -22.38
CA PRO A 237 -1.07 -4.46 -21.67
C PRO A 237 0.28 -5.12 -21.40
N ALA A 238 1.28 -4.89 -22.25
CA ALA A 238 2.64 -5.41 -22.10
C ALA A 238 3.32 -4.95 -20.80
N LEU A 239 2.91 -3.83 -20.20
CA LEU A 239 3.44 -3.38 -18.90
C LEU A 239 3.12 -4.36 -17.76
N PHE A 240 2.07 -5.17 -17.90
CA PHE A 240 1.61 -6.09 -16.85
C PHE A 240 2.03 -7.53 -17.10
N HIS A 241 2.93 -7.75 -18.07
CA HIS A 241 3.52 -9.04 -18.34
C HIS A 241 4.98 -9.02 -17.89
N PHE A 242 5.36 -9.98 -17.04
CA PHE A 242 6.74 -10.15 -16.64
C PHE A 242 7.31 -11.41 -17.29
N GLU A 243 8.41 -11.23 -18.02
CA GLU A 243 9.20 -12.32 -18.55
C GLU A 243 10.45 -12.46 -17.68
N VAL A 244 10.67 -13.66 -17.14
CA VAL A 244 11.84 -13.95 -16.32
C VAL A 244 13.10 -13.89 -17.21
N PRO A 245 14.08 -13.02 -16.91
CA PRO A 245 15.31 -12.96 -17.69
C PRO A 245 16.09 -14.27 -17.61
N GLN A 246 16.94 -14.51 -18.61
CA GLN A 246 17.84 -15.68 -18.58
C GLN A 246 18.75 -15.64 -17.35
N ASP A 247 19.11 -16.83 -16.87
CA ASP A 247 20.03 -17.05 -15.74
C ASP A 247 19.60 -16.41 -14.40
N THR A 248 18.35 -15.96 -14.29
CA THR A 248 17.79 -15.36 -13.07
C THR A 248 17.38 -16.44 -12.06
N GLN A 249 17.80 -16.29 -10.82
CA GLN A 249 17.36 -17.14 -9.72
C GLN A 249 15.87 -16.88 -9.41
N ILE A 250 15.06 -17.94 -9.36
CA ILE A 250 13.63 -17.84 -9.05
C ILE A 250 13.35 -18.41 -7.66
N ASP A 251 12.66 -17.61 -6.85
CA ASP A 251 12.10 -17.96 -5.55
C ASP A 251 10.56 -17.88 -5.63
N ASP A 252 9.91 -19.03 -5.87
CA ASP A 252 8.45 -19.10 -5.99
C ASP A 252 7.80 -19.40 -4.64
N GLN A 253 6.95 -18.49 -4.17
CA GLN A 253 6.31 -18.48 -2.85
C GLN A 253 4.78 -18.59 -2.96
N ARG A 254 4.25 -18.99 -4.13
CA ARG A 254 2.81 -19.11 -4.40
C ARG A 254 2.17 -20.35 -3.79
#